data_AF-U3LQA2-F1
#
_entry.id   AF-U3LQA2-F1
#
_cell.length_a   1.000
_cell.length_b   1.000
_cell.length_c   1.000
_cell.angle_alpha   90.00
_cell.angle_beta   90.00
_cell.angle_gamma   90.00
#
_symmetry.space_group_name_H-M   'P 1'
#
loop_
_entity.id
_entity.type
_entity.pdbx_description
1 polymer ?
#
loop_
_entity_poly.entity_id
_entity_poly.type
_entity_poly.pdbx_seq_one_letter_code
_entity_poly.pdbx_strand_id
1 'polypeptide(L)'
;MGNPYELDKAEHDRRYARIAAKYLPACEPQEKPRAIIIGGQPGSGKGQLTQQAAREMFKEGGFVLVDADTLRSRHPQNNQLMRENDREAASLTHNDASKWAKRLTNDAIEGRRNIIIDQTSKSPDSLVARTTQLREAGYHVELRVMAVNAETSEQRIHTRYENQKAVDGAGRFVPKEVHDAAYVGLPESVAAVERGKTVDALSVYDKNQKRIYENTQQNGEWVLQPPGGKAALETERNRALTLQDHKEQAAAYIKLAEMLEKRGAEPAEREAIEAQRLKATRRLAAETFRQLPPAEALKSHPELAGAYAAVAAMGAKAKEDGLSADQRQVVMARTRYNVAAAIEQGKTPQVQVREVSQAKQQDRPSTDKELEPRPADLACFVTIWAKRLGVRAFQLLKTRAR
;
A
#
# COMPACT_ATOMS: atom_id res chain seq x y z
N MET A 1 -16.44 31.95 -5.65
CA MET A 1 -17.44 31.47 -6.63
C MET A 1 -17.86 30.07 -6.20
N GLY A 2 -19.16 29.74 -6.26
CA GLY A 2 -19.64 28.39 -5.92
C GLY A 2 -19.10 27.33 -6.87
N ASN A 3 -19.20 26.06 -6.49
CA ASN A 3 -18.83 24.94 -7.36
C ASN A 3 -19.74 24.93 -8.61
N PRO A 4 -19.23 25.19 -9.83
CA PRO A 4 -20.05 25.32 -11.03
C PRO A 4 -20.65 23.99 -11.50
N TYR A 5 -20.22 22.87 -10.91
CA TYR A 5 -20.71 21.54 -11.22
C TYR A 5 -21.80 21.06 -10.25
N GLU A 6 -22.16 21.83 -9.22
CA GLU A 6 -23.27 21.46 -8.34
C GLU A 6 -24.60 21.49 -9.11
N LEU A 7 -25.34 20.39 -9.02
CA LEU A 7 -26.60 20.26 -9.76
C LEU A 7 -27.69 21.14 -9.14
N ASP A 8 -28.54 21.70 -10.00
CA ASP A 8 -29.80 22.26 -9.54
C ASP A 8 -30.70 21.16 -8.94
N LYS A 9 -31.68 21.58 -8.13
CA LYS A 9 -32.57 20.64 -7.43
C LYS A 9 -33.31 19.70 -8.39
N ALA A 10 -33.77 20.20 -9.54
CA ALA A 10 -34.57 19.41 -10.47
C ALA A 10 -33.73 18.30 -11.11
N GLU A 11 -32.52 18.61 -11.57
CA GLU A 11 -31.60 17.60 -12.11
C GLU A 11 -31.11 16.64 -11.04
N HIS A 12 -30.79 17.13 -9.84
CA HIS A 12 -30.43 16.29 -8.71
C HIS A 12 -31.53 15.27 -8.38
N ASP A 13 -32.80 15.70 -8.35
CA ASP A 13 -33.97 14.84 -8.11
C ASP A 13 -34.19 13.83 -9.25
N ARG A 14 -34.05 14.26 -10.52
CA ARG A 14 -34.14 13.35 -11.69
C ARG A 14 -33.08 12.25 -11.65
N ARG A 15 -31.84 12.59 -11.26
CA ARG A 15 -30.75 11.61 -11.10
C ARG A 15 -31.03 10.66 -9.94
N TYR A 16 -31.52 11.20 -8.83
CA TYR A 16 -31.88 10.40 -7.68
C TYR A 16 -32.97 9.37 -8.00
N ALA A 17 -34.02 9.74 -8.75
CA ALA A 17 -35.07 8.80 -9.14
C ALA A 17 -34.52 7.55 -9.86
N ARG A 18 -33.49 7.70 -10.70
CA ARG A 18 -32.81 6.58 -11.37
C ARG A 18 -31.91 5.77 -10.42
N ILE A 19 -31.35 6.40 -9.39
CA ILE A 19 -30.63 5.72 -8.31
C ILE A 19 -31.62 4.87 -7.52
N ALA A 20 -32.67 5.47 -6.98
CA ALA A 20 -33.71 4.79 -6.22
C ALA A 20 -34.31 3.60 -6.98
N ALA A 21 -34.69 3.79 -8.24
CA ALA A 21 -35.24 2.74 -9.10
C ALA A 21 -34.29 1.56 -9.35
N LYS A 22 -32.97 1.77 -9.26
CA LYS A 22 -31.99 0.68 -9.38
C LYS A 22 -31.73 -0.02 -8.06
N TYR A 23 -31.59 0.73 -6.97
CA TYR A 23 -31.07 0.19 -5.71
C TYR A 23 -32.16 -0.32 -4.77
N LEU A 24 -33.31 0.35 -4.66
CA LEU A 24 -34.36 -0.02 -3.70
C LEU A 24 -35.09 -1.32 -4.06
N PRO A 25 -35.47 -1.59 -5.34
CA PRO A 25 -36.17 -2.82 -5.69
C PRO A 25 -35.30 -4.08 -5.61
N ALA A 26 -33.97 -3.94 -5.48
CA ALA A 26 -33.03 -5.06 -5.43
C ALA A 26 -32.97 -5.76 -4.04
N CYS A 27 -33.70 -5.25 -3.07
CA CYS A 27 -33.80 -5.78 -1.71
C CYS A 27 -35.28 -5.85 -1.34
N GLU A 28 -35.74 -6.91 -0.68
CA GLU A 28 -37.09 -7.02 -0.15
C GLU A 28 -37.23 -6.30 1.19
N PRO A 29 -38.43 -5.80 1.56
CA PRO A 29 -38.66 -5.25 2.90
C PRO A 29 -38.50 -6.36 3.95
N GLN A 30 -37.89 -6.03 5.10
CA GLN A 30 -37.67 -6.97 6.19
C GLN A 30 -38.46 -6.56 7.43
N GLU A 31 -39.01 -7.54 8.15
CA GLU A 31 -39.63 -7.32 9.45
C GLU A 31 -38.59 -6.87 10.48
N LYS A 32 -37.39 -7.43 10.43
CA LYS A 32 -36.24 -7.12 11.30
C LYS A 32 -35.04 -6.73 10.44
N PRO A 33 -35.01 -5.50 9.89
CA PRO A 33 -33.99 -5.12 8.93
C PRO A 33 -32.62 -5.00 9.61
N ARG A 34 -31.56 -5.30 8.84
CA ARG A 34 -30.16 -5.20 9.29
C ARG A 34 -29.44 -4.06 8.59
N ALA A 35 -28.55 -3.39 9.30
CA ALA A 35 -27.65 -2.39 8.75
C ALA A 35 -26.20 -2.75 9.09
N ILE A 36 -25.37 -3.00 8.09
CA ILE A 36 -23.94 -3.21 8.26
C ILE A 36 -23.21 -1.96 7.77
N ILE A 37 -22.52 -1.28 8.69
CA ILE A 37 -21.67 -0.14 8.38
C ILE A 37 -20.23 -0.62 8.30
N ILE A 38 -19.59 -0.38 7.16
CA ILE A 38 -18.18 -0.68 6.94
C ILE A 38 -17.36 0.61 7.13
N GLY A 39 -16.39 0.58 8.03
CA GLY A 39 -15.50 1.70 8.35
C GLY A 39 -14.03 1.40 8.07
N GLY A 40 -13.24 2.43 7.79
CA GLY A 40 -11.85 2.26 7.37
C GLY A 40 -11.34 3.41 6.52
N GLN A 41 -10.07 3.78 6.70
CA GLN A 41 -9.45 4.78 5.84
C GLN A 41 -9.41 4.30 4.36
N PRO A 42 -9.37 5.21 3.37
CA PRO A 42 -9.12 4.84 1.98
C PRO A 42 -7.88 3.93 1.84
N GLY A 43 -7.94 2.93 0.96
CA GLY A 43 -6.85 1.96 0.79
C GLY A 43 -6.76 0.85 1.85
N SER A 44 -7.58 0.87 2.92
CA SER A 44 -7.59 -0.19 3.93
C SER A 44 -8.12 -1.54 3.43
N GLY A 45 -8.88 -1.57 2.32
CA GLY A 45 -9.44 -2.81 1.77
C GLY A 45 -10.91 -3.07 2.12
N LYS A 46 -11.65 -2.04 2.60
CA LYS A 46 -13.10 -2.12 2.91
C LYS A 46 -13.93 -2.87 1.86
N GLY A 47 -13.64 -2.69 0.57
CA GLY A 47 -14.42 -3.30 -0.50
C GLY A 47 -14.56 -4.83 -0.40
N GLN A 48 -13.57 -5.54 0.15
CA GLN A 48 -13.70 -6.98 0.39
C GLN A 48 -14.66 -7.29 1.55
N LEU A 49 -14.64 -6.50 2.60
CA LEU A 49 -15.55 -6.61 3.74
C LEU A 49 -16.99 -6.22 3.34
N THR A 50 -17.13 -5.21 2.49
CA THR A 50 -18.40 -4.85 1.83
C THR A 50 -18.92 -6.02 0.97
N GLN A 51 -18.04 -6.70 0.23
CA GLN A 51 -18.44 -7.88 -0.55
C GLN A 51 -18.82 -9.06 0.35
N GLN A 52 -18.15 -9.26 1.48
CA GLN A 52 -18.51 -10.29 2.45
C GLN A 52 -19.91 -10.02 3.03
N ALA A 53 -20.16 -8.79 3.51
CA ALA A 53 -21.47 -8.37 4.00
C ALA A 53 -22.56 -8.51 2.92
N ALA A 54 -22.25 -8.19 1.67
CA ALA A 54 -23.16 -8.37 0.55
C ALA A 54 -23.55 -9.84 0.35
N ARG A 55 -22.59 -10.78 0.42
CA ARG A 55 -22.89 -12.22 0.31
C ARG A 55 -23.72 -12.75 1.47
N GLU A 56 -23.54 -12.18 2.67
CA GLU A 56 -24.34 -12.51 3.86
C GLU A 56 -25.78 -12.03 3.66
N MET A 57 -26.00 -10.73 3.41
CA MET A 57 -27.34 -10.16 3.27
C MET A 57 -28.09 -10.62 2.01
N PHE A 58 -27.39 -11.00 0.95
CA PHE A 58 -28.05 -11.54 -0.25
C PHE A 58 -28.87 -12.80 0.04
N LYS A 59 -28.47 -13.59 1.04
CA LYS A 59 -29.21 -14.78 1.50
C LYS A 59 -30.42 -14.44 2.37
N GLU A 60 -30.59 -13.17 2.75
CA GLU A 60 -31.59 -12.66 3.69
C GLU A 60 -32.48 -11.60 3.04
N GLY A 61 -32.85 -11.80 1.77
CA GLY A 61 -33.75 -10.88 1.05
C GLY A 61 -33.05 -9.71 0.35
N GLY A 62 -31.72 -9.72 0.25
CA GLY A 62 -30.94 -8.70 -0.46
C GLY A 62 -30.52 -7.53 0.42
N PHE A 63 -29.98 -6.48 -0.20
CA PHE A 63 -29.52 -5.27 0.49
C PHE A 63 -29.49 -4.05 -0.45
N VAL A 64 -29.59 -2.86 0.15
CA VAL A 64 -29.30 -1.58 -0.50
C VAL A 64 -27.86 -1.19 -0.15
N LEU A 65 -26.98 -1.17 -1.16
CA LEU A 65 -25.62 -0.65 -0.99
C LEU A 65 -25.62 0.87 -1.09
N VAL A 66 -25.27 1.52 0.01
CA VAL A 66 -25.04 2.96 0.09
C VAL A 66 -23.53 3.21 0.09
N ASP A 67 -23.00 3.63 -1.06
CA ASP A 67 -21.63 4.08 -1.20
C ASP A 67 -21.61 5.34 -2.08
N ALA A 68 -21.32 6.49 -1.46
CA ALA A 68 -21.22 7.77 -2.16
C ALA A 68 -20.20 7.73 -3.31
N ASP A 69 -19.15 6.92 -3.19
CA ASP A 69 -18.15 6.79 -4.24
C ASP A 69 -18.70 6.10 -5.49
N THR A 70 -19.53 5.07 -5.34
CA THR A 70 -20.23 4.44 -6.48
C THR A 70 -21.30 5.35 -7.07
N LEU A 71 -22.04 6.07 -6.22
CA LEU A 71 -23.12 6.96 -6.65
C LEU A 71 -22.60 8.18 -7.43
N ARG A 72 -21.35 8.59 -7.19
CA ARG A 72 -20.69 9.68 -7.92
C ARG A 72 -20.70 9.49 -9.44
N SER A 73 -20.59 8.24 -9.90
CA SER A 73 -20.68 7.90 -11.34
C SER A 73 -22.00 8.33 -12.00
N ARG A 74 -23.03 8.67 -11.22
CA ARG A 74 -24.33 9.12 -11.71
C ARG A 74 -24.39 10.62 -11.99
N HIS A 75 -23.39 11.37 -11.55
CA HIS A 75 -23.26 12.78 -11.88
C HIS A 75 -23.01 12.95 -13.39
N PRO A 76 -23.80 13.79 -14.10
CA PRO A 76 -23.73 13.90 -15.57
C PRO A 76 -22.33 14.26 -16.08
N GLN A 77 -21.61 15.10 -15.35
CA GLN A 77 -20.27 15.56 -15.74
C GLN A 77 -19.14 14.70 -15.17
N ASN A 78 -19.42 13.63 -14.40
CA ASN A 78 -18.36 12.83 -13.77
C ASN A 78 -17.34 12.31 -14.78
N ASN A 79 -17.79 11.75 -15.91
CA ASN A 79 -16.88 11.19 -16.91
C ASN A 79 -16.01 12.27 -17.57
N GLN A 80 -16.55 13.48 -17.78
CA GLN A 80 -15.79 14.59 -18.33
C GLN A 80 -14.75 15.08 -17.32
N LEU A 81 -15.17 15.34 -16.07
CA LEU A 81 -14.29 15.78 -15.00
C LEU A 81 -13.15 14.79 -14.74
N MET A 82 -13.43 13.49 -14.77
CA MET A 82 -12.40 12.45 -14.64
C MET A 82 -11.39 12.47 -15.77
N ARG A 83 -11.76 12.87 -17.00
CA ARG A 83 -10.80 13.00 -18.12
C ARG A 83 -9.99 14.28 -18.03
N GLU A 84 -10.61 15.37 -17.59
CA GLU A 84 -9.97 16.69 -17.49
C GLU A 84 -9.00 16.75 -16.30
N ASN A 85 -9.44 16.34 -15.12
CA ASN A 85 -8.62 16.31 -13.91
C ASN A 85 -9.13 15.24 -12.92
N ASP A 86 -8.60 14.02 -13.05
CA ASP A 86 -8.98 12.86 -12.23
C ASP A 86 -8.66 12.99 -10.73
N ARG A 87 -7.84 13.99 -10.36
CA ARG A 87 -7.48 14.30 -8.97
C ARG A 87 -8.51 15.21 -8.28
N GLU A 88 -9.16 16.10 -9.03
CA GLU A 88 -10.14 17.06 -8.50
C GLU A 88 -11.59 16.63 -8.74
N ALA A 89 -11.86 15.80 -9.75
CA ALA A 89 -13.22 15.39 -10.12
C ALA A 89 -14.07 14.90 -8.93
N ALA A 90 -13.44 14.20 -7.97
CA ALA A 90 -14.12 13.67 -6.80
C ALA A 90 -14.63 14.75 -5.83
N SER A 91 -13.92 15.88 -5.69
CA SER A 91 -14.34 16.98 -4.82
C SER A 91 -15.49 17.77 -5.45
N LEU A 92 -15.41 18.01 -6.76
CA LEU A 92 -16.42 18.75 -7.54
C LEU A 92 -17.79 18.06 -7.58
N THR A 93 -17.82 16.74 -7.39
CA THR A 93 -19.06 15.93 -7.42
C THR A 93 -19.45 15.38 -6.04
N HIS A 94 -18.65 15.64 -5.01
CA HIS A 94 -18.81 15.03 -3.69
C HIS A 94 -20.16 15.39 -3.04
N ASN A 95 -20.59 16.64 -3.17
CA ASN A 95 -21.78 17.14 -2.51
C ASN A 95 -23.05 16.43 -3.01
N ASP A 96 -23.27 16.34 -4.32
CA ASP A 96 -24.42 15.64 -4.91
C ASP A 96 -24.38 14.14 -4.60
N ALA A 97 -23.22 13.50 -4.74
CA ALA A 97 -23.05 12.09 -4.37
C ALA A 97 -23.39 11.81 -2.90
N SER A 98 -23.02 12.74 -2.00
CA SER A 98 -23.31 12.62 -0.57
C SER A 98 -24.79 12.87 -0.25
N LYS A 99 -25.42 13.83 -0.93
CA LYS A 99 -26.88 14.07 -0.82
C LYS A 99 -27.67 12.85 -1.31
N TRP A 100 -27.27 12.23 -2.43
CA TRP A 100 -27.87 10.98 -2.90
C TRP A 100 -27.67 9.82 -1.94
N ALA A 101 -26.47 9.64 -1.36
CA ALA A 101 -26.23 8.59 -0.38
C ALA A 101 -27.10 8.76 0.87
N LYS A 102 -27.21 9.99 1.40
CA LYS A 102 -28.10 10.31 2.52
C LYS A 102 -29.56 9.99 2.20
N ARG A 103 -30.05 10.45 1.04
CA ARG A 103 -31.44 10.21 0.63
C ARG A 103 -31.72 8.72 0.40
N LEU A 104 -30.80 8.00 -0.27
CA LEU A 104 -30.92 6.56 -0.48
C LEU A 104 -30.98 5.79 0.84
N THR A 105 -30.23 6.23 1.85
CA THR A 105 -30.30 5.62 3.18
C THR A 105 -31.66 5.85 3.83
N ASN A 106 -32.21 7.07 3.74
CA ASN A 106 -33.53 7.39 4.31
C ASN A 106 -34.64 6.60 3.61
N ASP A 107 -34.66 6.55 2.28
CA ASP A 107 -35.66 5.78 1.53
C ASP A 107 -35.54 4.26 1.80
N ALA A 108 -34.32 3.76 2.03
CA ALA A 108 -34.11 2.37 2.46
C ALA A 108 -34.64 2.11 3.87
N ILE A 109 -34.47 3.08 4.79
CA ILE A 109 -35.05 3.05 6.15
C ILE A 109 -36.58 2.99 6.07
N GLU A 110 -37.20 3.92 5.33
CA GLU A 110 -38.65 3.99 5.13
C GLU A 110 -39.19 2.70 4.51
N GLY A 111 -38.48 2.15 3.53
CA GLY A 111 -38.80 0.88 2.87
C GLY A 111 -38.42 -0.37 3.65
N ARG A 112 -37.90 -0.24 4.89
CA ARG A 112 -37.41 -1.34 5.75
C ARG A 112 -36.46 -2.32 5.04
N ARG A 113 -35.55 -1.82 4.22
CA ARG A 113 -34.60 -2.64 3.45
C ARG A 113 -33.38 -2.95 4.30
N ASN A 114 -32.73 -4.10 4.09
CA ASN A 114 -31.37 -4.28 4.62
C ASN A 114 -30.41 -3.27 3.98
N ILE A 115 -29.44 -2.76 4.73
CA ILE A 115 -28.54 -1.69 4.28
C ILE A 115 -27.09 -2.10 4.50
N ILE A 116 -26.24 -1.89 3.48
CA ILE A 116 -24.79 -1.86 3.66
C ILE A 116 -24.32 -0.43 3.39
N ILE A 117 -23.63 0.18 4.34
CA ILE A 117 -23.09 1.53 4.21
C ILE A 117 -21.56 1.43 4.16
N ASP A 118 -20.96 1.67 3.00
CA ASP A 118 -19.50 1.78 2.86
C ASP A 118 -19.07 3.23 3.05
N GLN A 119 -18.34 3.51 4.12
CA GLN A 119 -17.87 4.85 4.44
C GLN A 119 -16.52 4.83 5.15
N THR A 120 -15.91 6.00 5.31
CA THR A 120 -14.62 6.12 6.03
C THR A 120 -14.78 6.18 7.54
N SER A 121 -15.97 6.57 8.04
CA SER A 121 -16.28 6.72 9.47
C SER A 121 -15.31 7.63 10.22
N LYS A 122 -14.86 8.72 9.57
CA LYS A 122 -13.87 9.66 10.13
C LYS A 122 -14.38 10.62 11.20
N SER A 123 -15.70 10.77 11.35
CA SER A 123 -16.33 11.70 12.29
C SER A 123 -17.13 10.91 13.32
N PRO A 124 -16.77 10.98 14.62
CA PRO A 124 -17.50 10.31 15.68
C PRO A 124 -18.98 10.72 15.72
N ASP A 125 -19.27 12.02 15.71
CA ASP A 125 -20.63 12.55 15.78
C ASP A 125 -21.49 12.08 14.61
N SER A 126 -20.94 12.11 13.39
CA SER A 126 -21.67 11.66 12.19
C SER A 126 -21.97 10.16 12.24
N LEU A 127 -21.04 9.35 12.72
CA LEU A 127 -21.25 7.90 12.86
C LEU A 127 -22.29 7.61 13.93
N VAL A 128 -22.14 8.21 15.12
CA VAL A 128 -23.09 8.08 16.24
C VAL A 128 -24.50 8.46 15.78
N ALA A 129 -24.68 9.65 15.18
CA ALA A 129 -25.98 10.09 14.68
C ALA A 129 -26.60 9.11 13.66
N ARG A 130 -25.79 8.57 12.73
CA ARG A 130 -26.26 7.57 11.77
C ARG A 130 -26.69 6.26 12.44
N THR A 131 -25.86 5.77 13.36
CA THR A 131 -26.14 4.50 14.06
C THR A 131 -27.36 4.62 14.98
N THR A 132 -27.54 5.75 15.66
CA THR A 132 -28.74 6.07 16.44
C THR A 132 -29.98 6.12 15.55
N GLN A 133 -29.95 6.83 14.42
CA GLN A 133 -31.08 6.88 13.48
C GLN A 133 -31.53 5.48 13.03
N LEU A 134 -30.57 4.59 12.73
CA LEU A 134 -30.87 3.22 12.32
C LEU A 134 -31.49 2.41 13.46
N ARG A 135 -30.95 2.51 14.68
CA ARG A 135 -31.52 1.83 15.86
C ARG A 135 -32.93 2.31 16.18
N GLU A 136 -33.17 3.61 16.15
CA GLU A 136 -34.50 4.20 16.37
C GLU A 136 -35.51 3.73 15.30
N ALA A 137 -35.04 3.45 14.08
CA ALA A 137 -35.85 2.83 13.03
C ALA A 137 -36.03 1.29 13.18
N GLY A 138 -35.53 0.69 14.25
CA GLY A 138 -35.69 -0.73 14.57
C GLY A 138 -34.71 -1.67 13.85
N TYR A 139 -33.56 -1.15 13.38
CA TYR A 139 -32.54 -1.98 12.74
C TYR A 139 -31.66 -2.69 13.77
N HIS A 140 -31.22 -3.91 13.42
CA HIS A 140 -30.01 -4.49 14.01
C HIS A 140 -28.79 -3.90 13.30
N VAL A 141 -27.94 -3.18 14.03
CA VAL A 141 -26.84 -2.39 13.48
C VAL A 141 -25.50 -3.03 13.82
N GLU A 142 -24.70 -3.31 12.80
CA GLU A 142 -23.33 -3.82 12.94
C GLU A 142 -22.32 -2.80 12.42
N LEU A 143 -21.26 -2.55 13.18
CA LEU A 143 -20.09 -1.79 12.74
C LEU A 143 -18.91 -2.72 12.49
N ARG A 144 -18.44 -2.80 11.25
CA ARG A 144 -17.26 -3.58 10.87
C ARG A 144 -16.16 -2.65 10.38
N VAL A 145 -14.98 -2.68 11.02
CA VAL A 145 -13.90 -1.72 10.73
C VAL A 145 -12.60 -2.40 10.33
N MET A 146 -11.89 -1.80 9.37
CA MET A 146 -10.57 -2.25 8.94
C MET A 146 -9.46 -1.61 9.79
N ALA A 147 -8.61 -2.43 10.39
CA ALA A 147 -7.37 -2.06 11.06
C ALA A 147 -6.17 -2.38 10.15
N VAL A 148 -5.73 -1.39 9.38
CA VAL A 148 -4.60 -1.51 8.46
C VAL A 148 -3.61 -0.39 8.71
N ASN A 149 -2.33 -0.72 8.70
CA ASN A 149 -1.22 0.23 8.83
C ASN A 149 -1.29 1.35 7.78
N ALA A 150 -0.96 2.59 8.17
CA ALA A 150 -1.07 3.77 7.31
C ALA A 150 -0.27 3.66 6.01
N GLU A 151 0.99 3.22 6.09
CA GLU A 151 1.87 3.12 4.92
C GLU A 151 1.37 2.06 3.93
N THR A 152 0.75 0.98 4.44
CA THR A 152 0.10 -0.03 3.60
C THR A 152 -1.13 0.53 2.89
N SER A 153 -2.00 1.25 3.60
CA SER A 153 -3.20 1.82 2.99
C SER A 153 -2.88 2.94 1.99
N GLU A 154 -1.88 3.78 2.27
CA GLU A 154 -1.40 4.80 1.32
C GLU A 154 -0.85 4.18 0.04
N GLN A 155 0.03 3.18 0.16
CA GLN A 155 0.57 2.44 -0.98
C GLN A 155 -0.55 1.85 -1.87
N ARG A 156 -1.61 1.32 -1.24
CA ARG A 156 -2.77 0.76 -1.95
C ARG A 156 -3.62 1.84 -2.65
N ILE A 157 -3.67 3.07 -2.13
CA ILE A 157 -4.32 4.20 -2.83
C ILE A 157 -3.63 4.47 -4.15
N HIS A 158 -2.30 4.61 -4.15
CA HIS A 158 -1.51 4.85 -5.35
C HIS A 158 -1.63 3.68 -6.33
N THR A 159 -1.53 2.44 -5.84
CA THR A 159 -1.69 1.25 -6.68
C THR A 159 -3.06 1.20 -7.35
N ARG A 160 -4.15 1.50 -6.61
CA ARG A 160 -5.48 1.56 -7.19
C ARG A 160 -5.59 2.68 -8.23
N TYR A 161 -5.04 3.86 -7.95
CA TYR A 161 -5.03 4.99 -8.88
C TYR A 161 -4.36 4.62 -10.20
N GLU A 162 -3.15 4.06 -10.14
CA GLU A 162 -2.40 3.67 -11.33
C GLU A 162 -3.07 2.52 -12.11
N ASN A 163 -3.67 1.54 -11.41
CA ASN A 163 -4.45 0.49 -12.06
C ASN A 163 -5.67 1.06 -12.82
N GLN A 164 -6.38 2.01 -12.22
CA GLN A 164 -7.53 2.66 -12.88
C GLN A 164 -7.08 3.47 -14.09
N LYS A 165 -6.00 4.26 -13.98
CA LYS A 165 -5.46 4.99 -15.14
C LYS A 165 -5.05 4.04 -16.28
N ALA A 166 -4.46 2.90 -15.96
CA ALA A 166 -4.06 1.92 -16.97
C ALA A 166 -5.24 1.28 -17.71
N VAL A 167 -6.40 1.14 -17.07
CA VAL A 167 -7.60 0.50 -17.65
C VAL A 167 -8.56 1.53 -18.27
N ASP A 168 -8.85 2.60 -17.55
CA ASP A 168 -9.91 3.56 -17.86
C ASP A 168 -9.38 4.89 -18.43
N GLY A 169 -8.06 5.08 -18.47
CA GLY A 169 -7.41 6.35 -18.84
C GLY A 169 -7.46 7.43 -17.75
N ALA A 170 -8.22 7.21 -16.68
CA ALA A 170 -8.36 8.09 -15.53
C ALA A 170 -8.50 7.27 -14.25
N GLY A 171 -8.02 7.80 -13.12
CA GLY A 171 -8.11 7.12 -11.83
C GLY A 171 -8.61 8.07 -10.76
N ARG A 172 -9.45 7.58 -9.84
CA ARG A 172 -9.87 8.45 -8.72
C ARG A 172 -8.71 8.55 -7.74
N PHE A 173 -8.07 9.71 -7.65
CA PHE A 173 -7.06 9.95 -6.63
C PHE A 173 -7.71 10.23 -5.26
N VAL A 174 -7.02 9.88 -4.18
CA VAL A 174 -7.44 10.24 -2.82
C VAL A 174 -6.31 11.07 -2.22
N PRO A 175 -6.53 12.35 -1.90
CA PRO A 175 -5.53 13.19 -1.24
C PRO A 175 -5.11 12.60 0.10
N LYS A 176 -3.84 12.81 0.47
CA LYS A 176 -3.26 12.27 1.71
C LYS A 176 -4.02 12.79 2.94
N GLU A 177 -4.47 14.03 2.92
CA GLU A 177 -5.20 14.66 4.02
C GLU A 177 -6.55 13.97 4.26
N VAL A 178 -7.20 13.49 3.19
CA VAL A 178 -8.45 12.72 3.28
C VAL A 178 -8.19 11.34 3.88
N HIS A 179 -7.07 10.70 3.50
CA HIS A 179 -6.64 9.44 4.10
C HIS A 179 -6.34 9.62 5.59
N ASP A 180 -5.51 10.59 5.94
CA ASP A 180 -5.01 10.82 7.30
C ASP A 180 -6.15 11.20 8.24
N ALA A 181 -7.08 12.07 7.81
CA ALA A 181 -8.25 12.40 8.60
C ALA A 181 -9.12 11.16 8.91
N ALA A 182 -9.26 10.23 7.97
CA ALA A 182 -9.97 8.98 8.21
C ALA A 182 -9.18 8.00 9.07
N TYR A 183 -7.84 7.96 8.93
CA TYR A 183 -6.98 7.15 9.76
C TYR A 183 -7.07 7.60 11.22
N VAL A 184 -6.90 8.89 11.50
CA VAL A 184 -6.95 9.45 12.86
C VAL A 184 -8.36 9.41 13.45
N GLY A 185 -9.39 9.70 12.66
CA GLY A 185 -10.77 9.81 13.17
C GLY A 185 -11.45 8.48 13.48
N LEU A 186 -11.10 7.39 12.77
CA LEU A 186 -11.79 6.11 12.92
C LEU A 186 -11.73 5.49 14.33
N PRO A 187 -10.57 5.45 15.03
CA PRO A 187 -10.50 4.96 16.41
C PRO A 187 -11.41 5.74 17.36
N GLU A 188 -11.51 7.06 17.19
CA GLU A 188 -12.40 7.89 18.01
C GLU A 188 -13.87 7.62 17.71
N SER A 189 -14.22 7.38 16.44
CA SER A 189 -15.57 6.97 16.06
C SER A 189 -15.95 5.62 16.65
N VAL A 190 -15.00 4.66 16.68
CA VAL A 190 -15.20 3.36 17.33
C VAL A 190 -15.45 3.53 18.82
N ALA A 191 -14.60 4.29 19.53
CA ALA A 191 -14.80 4.54 20.95
C ALA A 191 -16.10 5.30 21.27
N ALA A 192 -16.52 6.23 20.40
CA ALA A 192 -17.79 6.93 20.55
C ALA A 192 -19.00 6.00 20.41
N VAL A 193 -18.97 5.07 19.45
CA VAL A 193 -20.01 4.05 19.28
C VAL A 193 -20.02 3.05 20.44
N GLU A 194 -18.85 2.62 20.93
CA GLU A 194 -18.76 1.75 22.12
C GLU A 194 -19.34 2.43 23.36
N ARG A 195 -18.96 3.68 23.63
CA ARG A 195 -19.47 4.46 24.77
C ARG A 195 -20.95 4.79 24.65
N GLY A 196 -21.40 5.18 23.46
CA GLY A 196 -22.79 5.52 23.17
C GLY A 196 -23.70 4.32 22.99
N LYS A 197 -23.12 3.11 22.90
CA LYS A 197 -23.85 1.85 22.69
C LYS A 197 -24.80 1.90 21.49
N THR A 198 -24.40 2.62 20.44
CA THR A 198 -25.27 2.92 19.29
C THR A 198 -25.27 1.85 18.21
N VAL A 199 -24.60 0.71 18.41
CA VAL A 199 -24.63 -0.46 17.51
C VAL A 199 -24.79 -1.74 18.31
N ASP A 200 -25.42 -2.76 17.73
CA ASP A 200 -25.62 -4.07 18.38
C ASP A 200 -24.36 -4.94 18.36
N ALA A 201 -23.50 -4.78 17.35
CA ALA A 201 -22.25 -5.51 17.24
C ALA A 201 -21.13 -4.64 16.66
N LEU A 202 -19.91 -4.89 17.10
CA LEU A 202 -18.69 -4.27 16.60
C LEU A 202 -17.66 -5.35 16.26
N SER A 203 -17.02 -5.24 15.11
CA SER A 203 -15.94 -6.14 14.70
C SER A 203 -14.79 -5.38 14.06
N VAL A 204 -13.56 -5.77 14.38
CA VAL A 204 -12.32 -5.21 13.80
C VAL A 204 -11.63 -6.30 12.95
N TYR A 205 -11.19 -5.93 11.76
CA TYR A 205 -10.58 -6.82 10.77
C TYR A 205 -9.19 -6.35 10.39
N ASP A 206 -8.23 -7.27 10.27
CA ASP A 206 -6.88 -6.96 9.80
C ASP A 206 -6.80 -6.79 8.27
N LYS A 207 -5.59 -6.56 7.74
CA LYS A 207 -5.36 -6.40 6.29
C LYS A 207 -5.72 -7.60 5.42
N ASN A 208 -5.86 -8.79 6.03
CA ASN A 208 -6.20 -10.08 5.42
C ASN A 208 -7.65 -10.49 5.72
N GLN A 209 -8.49 -9.54 6.18
CA GLN A 209 -9.90 -9.77 6.48
C GLN A 209 -10.12 -10.79 7.60
N LYS A 210 -9.10 -11.06 8.42
CA LYS A 210 -9.26 -11.85 9.63
C LYS A 210 -9.90 -10.95 10.68
N ARG A 211 -11.00 -11.41 11.27
CA ARG A 211 -11.61 -10.74 12.42
C ARG A 211 -10.71 -10.92 13.64
N ILE A 212 -10.15 -9.82 14.13
CA ILE A 212 -9.21 -9.78 15.26
C ILE A 212 -9.87 -9.32 16.57
N TYR A 213 -11.04 -8.72 16.49
CA TYR A 213 -11.87 -8.35 17.62
C TYR A 213 -13.34 -8.44 17.24
N GLU A 214 -14.17 -8.85 18.19
CA GLU A 214 -15.63 -8.88 18.09
C GLU A 214 -16.23 -8.62 19.46
N ASN A 215 -17.28 -7.81 19.51
CA ASN A 215 -18.10 -7.61 20.70
C ASN A 215 -19.54 -7.37 20.29
N THR A 216 -20.48 -7.82 21.12
CA THR A 216 -21.92 -7.68 20.89
C THR A 216 -22.58 -7.14 22.13
N GLN A 217 -23.74 -6.53 21.96
CA GLN A 217 -24.58 -6.13 23.08
C GLN A 217 -25.59 -7.23 23.44
N GLN A 218 -25.77 -7.45 24.74
CA GLN A 218 -26.85 -8.23 25.32
C GLN A 218 -27.53 -7.39 26.40
N ASN A 219 -28.85 -7.25 26.30
CA ASN A 219 -29.65 -6.43 27.23
C ASN A 219 -29.15 -4.98 27.38
N GLY A 220 -28.64 -4.38 26.30
CA GLY A 220 -28.12 -2.99 26.32
C GLY A 220 -26.73 -2.84 26.96
N GLU A 221 -26.05 -3.95 27.25
CA GLU A 221 -24.68 -3.97 27.77
C GLU A 221 -23.76 -4.72 26.82
N TRP A 222 -22.52 -4.25 26.70
CA TRP A 222 -21.48 -5.01 25.99
C TRP A 222 -21.16 -6.31 26.74
N VAL A 223 -21.01 -7.41 25.99
CA VAL A 223 -20.60 -8.70 26.55
C VAL A 223 -19.17 -8.63 27.08
N LEU A 224 -18.24 -8.06 26.32
CA LEU A 224 -16.88 -7.79 26.78
C LEU A 224 -16.80 -6.41 27.44
N GLN A 225 -16.36 -6.40 28.71
CA GLN A 225 -16.26 -5.21 29.54
C GLN A 225 -14.85 -5.11 30.16
N PRO A 226 -14.14 -3.96 30.02
CA PRO A 226 -14.53 -2.82 29.19
C PRO A 226 -14.52 -3.15 27.68
N PRO A 227 -15.26 -2.40 26.84
CA PRO A 227 -15.16 -2.51 25.39
C PRO A 227 -13.72 -2.21 24.92
N GLY A 228 -13.28 -2.89 23.87
CA GLY A 228 -11.88 -2.96 23.46
C GLY A 228 -11.65 -2.72 21.97
N GLY A 229 -12.66 -2.31 21.21
CA GLY A 229 -12.61 -2.12 19.77
C GLY A 229 -11.58 -1.09 19.35
N LYS A 230 -11.54 0.07 20.03
CA LYS A 230 -10.51 1.10 19.77
C LYS A 230 -9.09 0.54 19.99
N ALA A 231 -8.85 -0.10 21.12
CA ALA A 231 -7.55 -0.65 21.47
C ALA A 231 -7.10 -1.75 20.50
N ALA A 232 -8.01 -2.64 20.10
CA ALA A 232 -7.71 -3.70 19.12
C ALA A 232 -7.33 -3.10 17.76
N LEU A 233 -8.07 -2.09 17.31
CA LEU A 233 -7.80 -1.37 16.06
C LEU A 233 -6.43 -0.68 16.08
N GLU A 234 -6.13 0.08 17.15
CA GLU A 234 -4.85 0.79 17.30
C GLU A 234 -3.67 -0.17 17.45
N THR A 235 -3.85 -1.27 18.19
CA THR A 235 -2.81 -2.29 18.37
C THR A 235 -2.43 -2.92 17.03
N GLU A 236 -3.41 -3.32 16.22
CA GLU A 236 -3.11 -3.92 14.91
C GLU A 236 -2.47 -2.91 13.96
N ARG A 237 -2.91 -1.65 13.96
CA ARG A 237 -2.31 -0.59 13.13
C ARG A 237 -0.85 -0.32 13.44
N ASN A 238 -0.47 -0.46 14.72
CA ASN A 238 0.88 -0.20 15.24
C ASN A 238 1.71 -1.48 15.41
N ARG A 239 1.17 -2.64 15.03
CA ARG A 239 1.89 -3.92 15.09
C ARG A 239 3.20 -3.83 14.32
N ALA A 240 4.28 -4.37 14.90
CA ALA A 240 5.54 -4.52 14.21
C ALA A 240 5.35 -5.38 12.93
N LEU A 241 5.86 -4.88 11.81
CA LEU A 241 5.82 -5.59 10.55
C LEU A 241 6.69 -6.86 10.63
N THR A 242 6.18 -7.95 10.09
CA THR A 242 6.95 -9.19 9.91
C THR A 242 7.87 -9.07 8.70
N LEU A 243 8.83 -9.99 8.56
CA LEU A 243 9.63 -10.10 7.35
C LEU A 243 8.76 -10.28 6.09
N GLN A 244 7.65 -11.01 6.21
CA GLN A 244 6.71 -11.19 5.10
C GLN A 244 6.00 -9.87 4.75
N ASP A 245 5.60 -9.08 5.75
CA ASP A 245 5.02 -7.75 5.52
C ASP A 245 6.01 -6.82 4.79
N HIS A 246 7.29 -6.84 5.18
CA HIS A 246 8.34 -6.08 4.49
C HIS A 246 8.56 -6.53 3.05
N LYS A 247 8.50 -7.84 2.77
CA LYS A 247 8.58 -8.39 1.41
C LYS A 247 7.42 -7.90 0.55
N GLU A 248 6.20 -8.00 1.05
CA GLU A 248 4.99 -7.53 0.37
C GLU A 248 5.07 -6.02 0.09
N GLN A 249 5.48 -5.23 1.07
CA GLN A 249 5.58 -3.77 0.93
C GLN A 249 6.63 -3.38 -0.10
N ALA A 250 7.83 -3.97 -0.07
CA ALA A 250 8.88 -3.70 -1.05
C ALA A 250 8.44 -4.08 -2.46
N ALA A 251 7.86 -5.27 -2.65
CA ALA A 251 7.34 -5.71 -3.95
C ALA A 251 6.24 -4.77 -4.48
N ALA A 252 5.35 -4.31 -3.60
CA ALA A 252 4.26 -3.41 -3.97
C ALA A 252 4.77 -2.03 -4.43
N TYR A 253 5.80 -1.47 -3.77
CA TYR A 253 6.41 -0.21 -4.22
C TYR A 253 7.26 -0.37 -5.49
N ILE A 254 7.94 -1.52 -5.68
CA ILE A 254 8.66 -1.81 -6.94
C ILE A 254 7.67 -1.80 -8.10
N LYS A 255 6.59 -2.57 -7.99
CA LYS A 255 5.54 -2.61 -9.01
C LYS A 255 4.91 -1.23 -9.24
N LEU A 256 4.68 -0.47 -8.18
CA LEU A 256 4.12 0.87 -8.30
C LEU A 256 5.04 1.82 -9.07
N ALA A 257 6.35 1.81 -8.79
CA ALA A 257 7.33 2.59 -9.53
C ALA A 257 7.34 2.22 -11.02
N GLU A 258 7.29 0.92 -11.35
CA GLU A 258 7.18 0.44 -12.74
C GLU A 258 5.92 0.95 -13.44
N MET A 259 4.78 0.99 -12.74
CA MET A 259 3.52 1.52 -13.28
C MET A 259 3.62 3.01 -13.61
N LEU A 260 4.23 3.81 -12.71
CA LEU A 260 4.43 5.25 -12.94
C LEU A 260 5.37 5.51 -14.12
N GLU A 261 6.47 4.76 -14.23
CA GLU A 261 7.38 4.86 -15.37
C GLU A 261 6.67 4.49 -16.68
N LYS A 262 5.94 3.38 -16.70
CA LYS A 262 5.20 2.93 -17.89
C LYS A 262 4.16 3.95 -18.35
N ARG A 263 3.51 4.64 -17.42
CA ARG A 263 2.54 5.71 -17.72
C ARG A 263 3.21 7.00 -18.21
N GLY A 264 4.50 7.19 -17.94
CA GLY A 264 5.16 8.48 -18.12
C GLY A 264 4.67 9.52 -17.13
N ALA A 265 4.53 9.14 -15.85
CA ALA A 265 4.09 10.05 -14.78
C ALA A 265 5.04 11.24 -14.60
N GLU A 266 4.52 12.33 -14.05
CA GLU A 266 5.31 13.55 -13.81
C GLU A 266 6.55 13.26 -12.95
N PRO A 267 7.69 13.94 -13.18
CA PRO A 267 8.92 13.70 -12.43
C PRO A 267 8.73 13.75 -10.91
N ALA A 268 7.95 14.70 -10.41
CA ALA A 268 7.66 14.83 -8.97
C ALA A 268 6.86 13.64 -8.41
N GLU A 269 5.92 13.07 -9.18
CA GLU A 269 5.19 11.87 -8.77
C GLU A 269 6.14 10.66 -8.69
N ARG A 270 7.02 10.51 -9.69
CA ARG A 270 8.00 9.42 -9.75
C ARG A 270 9.00 9.50 -8.60
N GLU A 271 9.54 10.68 -8.32
CA GLU A 271 10.47 10.90 -7.22
C GLU A 271 9.86 10.55 -5.85
N ALA A 272 8.60 10.94 -5.61
CA ALA A 272 7.91 10.62 -4.37
C ALA A 272 7.73 9.10 -4.16
N ILE A 273 7.34 8.36 -5.21
CA ILE A 273 7.19 6.90 -5.13
C ILE A 273 8.56 6.21 -5.04
N GLU A 274 9.57 6.71 -5.74
CA GLU A 274 10.93 6.15 -5.70
C GLU A 274 11.54 6.28 -4.30
N ALA A 275 11.33 7.40 -3.62
CA ALA A 275 11.74 7.57 -2.22
C ALA A 275 11.10 6.52 -1.30
N GLN A 276 9.80 6.21 -1.47
CA GLN A 276 9.14 5.15 -0.71
C GLN A 276 9.64 3.76 -1.09
N ARG A 277 9.91 3.49 -2.38
CA ARG A 277 10.49 2.23 -2.86
C ARG A 277 11.83 1.97 -2.20
N LEU A 278 12.75 2.94 -2.24
CA LEU A 278 14.07 2.82 -1.61
C LEU A 278 13.97 2.57 -0.11
N LYS A 279 13.08 3.30 0.58
CA LYS A 279 12.82 3.10 2.01
C LYS A 279 12.30 1.70 2.31
N ALA A 280 11.34 1.19 1.55
CA ALA A 280 10.78 -0.15 1.72
C ALA A 280 11.84 -1.25 1.46
N THR A 281 12.63 -1.11 0.39
CA THR A 281 13.72 -2.05 0.07
C THR A 281 14.79 -2.08 1.17
N ARG A 282 15.19 -0.92 1.69
CA ARG A 282 16.18 -0.85 2.78
C ARG A 282 15.67 -1.47 4.08
N ARG A 283 14.40 -1.25 4.44
CA ARG A 283 13.76 -1.90 5.59
C ARG A 283 13.72 -3.42 5.42
N LEU A 284 13.38 -3.91 4.23
CA LEU A 284 13.42 -5.34 3.93
C LEU A 284 14.83 -5.92 4.08
N ALA A 285 15.85 -5.23 3.56
CA ALA A 285 17.25 -5.67 3.69
C ALA A 285 17.69 -5.71 5.17
N ALA A 286 17.34 -4.70 5.95
CA ALA A 286 17.63 -4.65 7.38
C ALA A 286 16.91 -5.77 8.15
N GLU A 287 15.65 -6.04 7.85
CA GLU A 287 14.90 -7.09 8.53
C GLU A 287 15.39 -8.49 8.14
N THR A 288 15.79 -8.67 6.87
CA THR A 288 16.46 -9.88 6.41
C THR A 288 17.77 -10.09 7.17
N PHE A 289 18.57 -9.04 7.35
CA PHE A 289 19.81 -9.09 8.13
C PHE A 289 19.58 -9.47 9.60
N ARG A 290 18.49 -8.98 10.20
CA ARG A 290 18.11 -9.30 11.58
C ARG A 290 17.68 -10.76 11.76
N GLN A 291 16.84 -11.25 10.85
CA GLN A 291 16.13 -12.52 11.05
C GLN A 291 16.80 -13.74 10.40
N LEU A 292 17.49 -13.57 9.26
CA LEU A 292 18.00 -14.69 8.49
C LEU A 292 19.49 -14.97 8.75
N PRO A 293 19.91 -16.25 8.69
CA PRO A 293 21.32 -16.59 8.70
C PRO A 293 22.00 -16.07 7.42
N PRO A 294 23.33 -15.77 7.47
CA PRO A 294 24.04 -15.15 6.34
C PRO A 294 23.87 -15.91 5.02
N ALA A 295 23.99 -17.24 5.04
CA ALA A 295 23.89 -18.07 3.84
C ALA A 295 22.51 -17.99 3.15
N GLU A 296 21.45 -17.69 3.88
CA GLU A 296 20.11 -17.51 3.32
C GLU A 296 19.88 -16.06 2.89
N ALA A 297 20.24 -15.10 3.75
CA ALA A 297 20.08 -13.68 3.47
C ALA A 297 20.81 -13.26 2.20
N LEU A 298 22.04 -13.76 1.99
CA LEU A 298 22.86 -13.40 0.84
C LEU A 298 22.36 -13.97 -0.50
N LYS A 299 21.42 -14.92 -0.49
CA LYS A 299 20.79 -15.41 -1.73
C LYS A 299 19.87 -14.36 -2.36
N SER A 300 19.17 -13.59 -1.52
CA SER A 300 18.24 -12.55 -1.98
C SER A 300 18.78 -11.12 -1.79
N HIS A 301 19.79 -10.94 -0.92
CA HIS A 301 20.41 -9.65 -0.63
C HIS A 301 21.96 -9.77 -0.57
N PRO A 302 22.64 -9.99 -1.70
CA PRO A 302 24.11 -10.08 -1.75
C PRO A 302 24.82 -8.83 -1.19
N GLU A 303 24.18 -7.66 -1.27
CA GLU A 303 24.66 -6.39 -0.74
C GLU A 303 24.90 -6.42 0.79
N LEU A 304 24.30 -7.37 1.52
CA LEU A 304 24.48 -7.52 2.96
C LEU A 304 25.81 -8.19 3.35
N ALA A 305 26.61 -8.66 2.40
CA ALA A 305 27.86 -9.38 2.69
C ALA A 305 28.78 -8.59 3.62
N GLY A 306 28.93 -7.28 3.37
CA GLY A 306 29.78 -6.44 4.20
C GLY A 306 29.22 -6.15 5.59
N ALA A 307 27.90 -6.11 5.73
CA ALA A 307 27.24 -5.99 7.03
C ALA A 307 27.50 -7.23 7.92
N TYR A 308 27.41 -8.43 7.35
CA TYR A 308 27.72 -9.66 8.09
C TYR A 308 29.21 -9.76 8.43
N ALA A 309 30.10 -9.39 7.52
CA ALA A 309 31.53 -9.36 7.78
C ALA A 309 31.90 -8.39 8.92
N ALA A 310 31.26 -7.20 8.97
CA ALA A 310 31.48 -6.23 10.02
C ALA A 310 31.08 -6.77 11.41
N VAL A 311 29.95 -7.48 11.52
CA VAL A 311 29.55 -8.13 12.78
C VAL A 311 30.53 -9.24 13.16
N ALA A 312 30.95 -10.06 12.19
CA ALA A 312 31.92 -11.14 12.44
C ALA A 312 33.27 -10.58 12.95
N ALA A 313 33.77 -9.50 12.34
CA ALA A 313 35.01 -8.84 12.76
C ALA A 313 34.91 -8.27 14.18
N MET A 314 33.78 -7.64 14.54
CA MET A 314 33.56 -7.15 15.90
C MET A 314 33.50 -8.30 16.91
N GLY A 315 32.95 -9.45 16.53
CA GLY A 315 32.91 -10.64 17.38
C GLY A 315 34.29 -11.22 17.63
N ALA A 316 35.14 -11.26 16.60
CA ALA A 316 36.54 -11.69 16.72
C ALA A 316 37.31 -10.75 17.66
N LYS A 317 37.19 -9.43 17.45
CA LYS A 317 37.83 -8.43 18.31
C LYS A 317 37.39 -8.54 19.78
N ALA A 318 36.09 -8.67 20.04
CA ALA A 318 35.59 -8.82 21.40
C ALA A 318 36.12 -10.09 22.10
N LYS A 319 36.42 -11.14 21.34
CA LYS A 319 37.06 -12.36 21.86
C LYS A 319 38.54 -12.12 22.17
N GLU A 320 39.25 -11.41 21.30
CA GLU A 320 40.65 -11.02 21.51
C GLU A 320 40.81 -10.09 22.73
N ASP A 321 39.87 -9.17 22.92
CA ASP A 321 39.81 -8.26 24.07
C ASP A 321 39.44 -8.95 25.40
N GLY A 322 39.28 -10.29 25.41
CA GLY A 322 39.08 -11.09 26.61
C GLY A 322 37.67 -11.01 27.23
N LEU A 323 36.67 -10.50 26.52
CA LEU A 323 35.30 -10.39 27.04
C LEU A 323 34.70 -11.78 27.32
N SER A 324 33.90 -11.88 28.39
CA SER A 324 33.14 -13.08 28.72
C SER A 324 32.08 -13.42 27.65
N ALA A 325 31.53 -14.63 27.69
CA ALA A 325 30.49 -15.05 26.75
C ALA A 325 29.27 -14.10 26.75
N ASP A 326 28.78 -13.74 27.95
CA ASP A 326 27.65 -12.83 28.12
C ASP A 326 27.95 -11.42 27.61
N GLN A 327 29.15 -10.90 27.91
CA GLN A 327 29.60 -9.60 27.42
C GLN A 327 29.69 -9.60 25.88
N ARG A 328 30.22 -10.66 25.27
CA ARG A 328 30.25 -10.80 23.81
C ARG A 328 28.85 -10.85 23.22
N GLN A 329 27.90 -11.55 23.85
CA GLN A 329 26.51 -11.59 23.39
C GLN A 329 25.88 -10.19 23.36
N VAL A 330 26.11 -9.38 24.41
CA VAL A 330 25.66 -7.99 24.47
C VAL A 330 26.30 -7.13 23.37
N VAL A 331 27.62 -7.24 23.17
CA VAL A 331 28.34 -6.51 22.11
C VAL A 331 27.81 -6.90 20.74
N MET A 332 27.57 -8.20 20.49
CA MET A 332 27.02 -8.69 19.22
C MET A 332 25.59 -8.23 18.97
N ALA A 333 24.72 -8.27 19.98
CA ALA A 333 23.36 -7.77 19.87
C ALA A 333 23.35 -6.26 19.52
N ARG A 334 24.16 -5.46 20.22
CA ARG A 334 24.30 -4.03 19.96
C ARG A 334 24.88 -3.74 18.58
N THR A 335 25.89 -4.50 18.16
CA THR A 335 26.51 -4.34 16.83
C THR A 335 25.51 -4.67 15.73
N ARG A 336 24.77 -5.78 15.86
CA ARG A 336 23.71 -6.15 14.90
C ARG A 336 22.63 -5.09 14.83
N TYR A 337 22.18 -4.57 15.97
CA TYR A 337 21.20 -3.49 16.01
C TYR A 337 21.67 -2.24 15.25
N ASN A 338 22.90 -1.79 15.52
CA ASN A 338 23.48 -0.61 14.86
C ASN A 338 23.67 -0.82 13.36
N VAL A 339 24.15 -2.00 12.94
CA VAL A 339 24.33 -2.32 11.52
C VAL A 339 22.99 -2.39 10.78
N ALA A 340 21.96 -3.00 11.39
CA ALA A 340 20.61 -3.00 10.82
C ALA A 340 20.04 -1.58 10.65
N ALA A 341 20.21 -0.73 11.68
CA ALA A 341 19.80 0.68 11.60
C ALA A 341 20.56 1.46 10.51
N ALA A 342 21.85 1.14 10.29
CA ALA A 342 22.63 1.73 9.20
C ALA A 342 22.11 1.29 7.82
N ILE A 343 21.76 0.01 7.64
CA ILE A 343 21.15 -0.52 6.42
C ILE A 343 19.84 0.21 6.09
N GLU A 344 18.97 0.45 7.09
CA GLU A 344 17.73 1.21 6.90
C GLU A 344 17.98 2.64 6.39
N GLN A 345 19.08 3.26 6.82
CA GLN A 345 19.53 4.58 6.35
C GLN A 345 20.24 4.54 4.98
N GLY A 346 20.40 3.36 4.38
CA GLY A 346 21.15 3.17 3.13
C GLY A 346 22.67 3.17 3.30
N LYS A 347 23.16 2.96 4.52
CA LYS A 347 24.59 2.88 4.86
C LYS A 347 24.95 1.41 5.12
N THR A 348 25.53 0.74 4.14
CA THR A 348 26.04 -0.63 4.32
C THR A 348 27.57 -0.60 4.44
N PRO A 349 28.17 -1.23 5.47
CA PRO A 349 29.61 -1.37 5.53
C PRO A 349 30.13 -2.09 4.29
N GLN A 350 31.06 -1.48 3.54
CA GLN A 350 31.70 -2.13 2.40
C GLN A 350 32.87 -2.99 2.86
N VAL A 351 32.98 -4.19 2.32
CA VAL A 351 34.20 -5.00 2.44
C VAL A 351 35.01 -4.78 1.18
N GLN A 352 36.21 -4.23 1.31
CA GLN A 352 37.21 -4.30 0.25
C GLN A 352 37.67 -5.76 0.16
N VAL A 353 37.15 -6.50 -0.81
CA VAL A 353 37.67 -7.82 -1.14
C VAL A 353 39.02 -7.61 -1.83
N ARG A 354 40.13 -7.73 -1.09
CA ARG A 354 41.45 -7.92 -1.72
C ARG A 354 41.47 -9.35 -2.25
N GLU A 355 41.36 -9.51 -3.57
CA GLU A 355 41.73 -10.77 -4.22
C GLU A 355 43.21 -11.03 -3.94
N VAL A 356 43.50 -11.97 -3.05
CA VAL A 356 44.86 -12.47 -2.87
C VAL A 356 45.05 -13.60 -3.88
N SER A 357 45.46 -13.26 -5.08
CA SER A 357 45.97 -14.22 -6.07
C SER A 357 47.31 -14.77 -5.55
N GLN A 358 47.30 -15.90 -4.86
CA GLN A 358 48.54 -16.63 -4.56
C GLN A 358 49.05 -17.30 -5.84
N ALA A 359 49.86 -16.58 -6.61
CA ALA A 359 50.75 -17.21 -7.58
C ALA A 359 51.99 -17.72 -6.83
N LYS A 360 52.08 -19.04 -6.65
CA LYS A 360 53.34 -19.72 -6.31
C LYS A 360 54.34 -19.45 -7.44
N GLN A 361 55.35 -18.61 -7.18
CA GLN A 361 56.54 -18.53 -8.01
C GLN A 361 57.63 -19.37 -7.37
N GLN A 362 57.93 -20.51 -8.01
CA GLN A 362 59.06 -21.36 -7.67
C GLN A 362 60.37 -20.67 -8.07
N ASP A 363 61.33 -20.72 -7.16
CA ASP A 363 62.74 -20.35 -7.37
C ASP A 363 63.32 -21.00 -8.63
N ARG A 364 63.98 -20.18 -9.46
CA ARG A 364 65.13 -20.59 -10.28
C ARG A 364 66.20 -19.50 -10.22
N PRO A 365 67.48 -19.87 -10.05
CA PRO A 365 68.54 -18.90 -9.79
C PRO A 365 69.02 -18.21 -11.08
N SER A 366 69.56 -17.03 -10.82
CA SER A 366 70.21 -16.04 -11.69
C SER A 366 71.27 -16.59 -12.64
N THR A 367 71.29 -16.05 -13.87
CA THR A 367 72.52 -15.80 -14.63
C THR A 367 72.40 -14.47 -15.38
N ASP A 368 73.21 -13.52 -14.91
CA ASP A 368 73.92 -12.42 -15.57
C ASP A 368 73.55 -11.91 -16.98
N LYS A 369 73.58 -10.56 -17.00
CA LYS A 369 74.17 -9.64 -18.01
C LYS A 369 73.30 -9.05 -19.13
N GLU A 370 72.96 -7.77 -18.88
CA GLU A 370 73.50 -6.59 -19.59
C GLU A 370 72.67 -5.96 -20.74
N LEU A 371 72.58 -4.61 -20.65
CA LEU A 371 72.23 -3.58 -21.65
C LEU A 371 70.77 -3.16 -21.90
N GLU A 372 70.39 -2.06 -21.24
CA GLU A 372 69.54 -0.97 -21.79
C GLU A 372 70.37 -0.12 -22.80
N PRO A 373 69.79 0.67 -23.75
CA PRO A 373 68.72 1.64 -23.47
C PRO A 373 67.63 1.89 -24.55
N ARG A 374 66.61 2.64 -24.09
CA ARG A 374 65.49 3.36 -24.73
C ARG A 374 65.93 4.39 -25.83
N PRO A 375 65.03 5.20 -26.45
CA PRO A 375 63.66 5.03 -26.99
C PRO A 375 63.49 5.70 -28.39
N ALA A 376 62.25 5.72 -28.91
CA ALA A 376 61.61 6.80 -29.71
C ALA A 376 61.11 6.44 -31.13
N ASP A 377 59.80 6.66 -31.27
CA ASP A 377 59.16 7.47 -32.31
C ASP A 377 58.88 6.95 -33.73
N LEU A 378 57.71 7.44 -34.16
CA LEU A 378 57.17 7.60 -35.51
C LEU A 378 56.56 6.40 -36.22
N ALA A 379 55.23 6.39 -36.14
CA ALA A 379 54.35 6.00 -37.22
C ALA A 379 54.82 6.54 -38.58
N CYS A 380 54.96 5.66 -39.57
CA CYS A 380 54.31 5.78 -40.88
C CYS A 380 54.81 4.74 -41.90
N PHE A 381 53.84 4.16 -42.59
CA PHE A 381 53.85 3.83 -44.03
C PHE A 381 54.42 2.49 -44.53
N VAL A 382 53.50 1.81 -45.26
CA VAL A 382 53.65 1.05 -46.52
C VAL A 382 53.61 -0.47 -46.42
N THR A 383 52.38 -0.98 -46.57
CA THR A 383 51.92 -1.84 -47.68
C THR A 383 52.95 -2.75 -48.35
N ILE A 384 52.67 -4.06 -48.40
CA ILE A 384 52.56 -4.90 -49.63
C ILE A 384 52.55 -6.41 -49.29
N TRP A 385 51.62 -7.14 -49.93
CA TRP A 385 51.43 -8.62 -50.02
C TRP A 385 50.74 -9.34 -48.84
N ALA A 386 49.76 -10.24 -49.02
CA ALA A 386 49.33 -11.01 -50.18
C ALA A 386 47.84 -11.40 -50.11
N LYS A 387 47.25 -11.56 -51.30
CA LYS A 387 46.01 -12.29 -51.58
C LYS A 387 46.03 -13.69 -50.93
N ARG A 388 44.99 -14.05 -50.18
CA ARG A 388 44.26 -15.33 -50.35
C ARG A 388 43.02 -15.39 -49.44
N LEU A 389 41.86 -15.58 -50.10
CA LEU A 389 40.62 -16.19 -49.59
C LEU A 389 39.86 -15.30 -48.57
N GLY A 390 38.85 -14.52 -48.98
CA GLY A 390 37.52 -15.01 -49.40
C GLY A 390 36.66 -15.18 -48.12
N VAL A 391 35.58 -14.46 -47.87
CA VAL A 391 34.38 -14.31 -48.70
C VAL A 391 33.58 -13.08 -48.26
N ARG A 392 32.84 -12.56 -49.24
CA ARG A 392 32.09 -11.30 -49.37
C ARG A 392 30.95 -11.09 -48.36
N ALA A 393 30.80 -9.81 -47.99
CA ALA A 393 29.53 -9.17 -47.66
C ALA A 393 28.58 -9.15 -48.87
N PHE A 394 27.27 -9.21 -48.64
CA PHE A 394 26.28 -8.74 -49.62
C PHE A 394 25.59 -7.47 -49.12
N GLN A 395 25.72 -6.46 -49.98
CA GLN A 395 25.13 -5.13 -50.08
C GLN A 395 23.59 -5.19 -50.24
N LEU A 396 22.77 -4.14 -50.28
CA LEU A 396 22.86 -2.68 -50.14
C LEU A 396 21.45 -2.14 -49.85
N LEU A 397 21.41 -0.87 -49.45
CA LEU A 397 20.27 0.03 -49.27
C LEU A 397 19.43 0.37 -50.53
N LYS A 398 18.15 0.75 -50.26
CA LYS A 398 17.33 1.86 -50.83
C LYS A 398 17.21 1.93 -52.37
N THR A 399 16.06 2.11 -53.03
CA THR A 399 15.03 3.18 -52.88
C THR A 399 14.04 3.08 -54.08
N ARG A 400 12.81 3.57 -53.85
CA ARG A 400 11.84 4.21 -54.79
C ARG A 400 10.96 3.38 -55.74
N ALA A 401 9.65 3.59 -55.50
CA ALA A 401 8.57 3.90 -56.44
C ALA A 401 8.02 2.78 -57.36
N ARG A 402 6.94 2.12 -56.91
CA ARG A 402 5.54 2.40 -57.30
C ARG A 402 4.59 1.62 -56.40
#